data_AF-A0A3A4A573-F1
#
_entry.id   AF-A0A3A4A573-F1
#
_cell.length_a   1.000
_cell.length_b   1.000
_cell.length_c   1.000
_cell.angle_alpha   90.00
_cell.angle_beta   90.00
_cell.angle_gamma   90.00
#
_symmetry.space_group_name_H-M   'P 1'
#
loop_
_entity.id
_entity.type
_entity.pdbx_description
1 polymer ?
#
loop_
_entity_poly.entity_id
_entity_poly.type
_entity_poly.pdbx_seq_one_letter_code
_entity_poly.pdbx_strand_id
1 'polypeptide(L)' 'MHDHAKAALAAAIAERLRKHGALRQSYSDAESRDLLRSAGRLAGRLLGVSVRTQDVGDQVHIYLTDPFRLPRPD' A
#
# COMPACT_ATOMS: atom_id res chain seq x y z
N MET A 1 9.83 -7.73 16.87
CA MET A 1 8.68 -6.83 17.07
C MET A 1 8.30 -6.01 15.82
N HIS A 2 9.19 -5.81 14.83
CA HIS A 2 8.89 -5.02 13.62
C HIS A 2 7.87 -5.64 12.64
N ASP A 3 7.68 -6.97 12.65
CA ASP A 3 6.81 -7.62 11.66
C ASP A 3 5.31 -7.36 11.86
N HIS A 4 4.86 -7.22 13.12
CA HIS A 4 3.45 -6.93 13.42
C HIS A 4 3.03 -5.52 12.98
N ALA A 5 3.89 -4.52 13.17
CA ALA A 5 3.61 -3.14 12.75
C ALA A 5 3.49 -3.04 11.23
N LYS A 6 4.38 -3.71 10.49
CA LYS A 6 4.34 -3.80 9.03
C LYS A 6 3.08 -4.51 8.54
N ALA A 7 2.67 -5.60 9.18
CA ALA A 7 1.47 -6.35 8.82
C ALA A 7 0.19 -5.52 9.06
N ALA A 8 0.09 -4.83 10.20
CA ALA A 8 -1.02 -3.92 10.50
C ALA A 8 -1.10 -2.76 9.49
N LEU A 9 0.05 -2.17 9.16
CA LEU A 9 0.13 -1.11 8.15
C LEU A 9 -0.28 -1.63 6.76
N ALA A 10 0.16 -2.83 6.38
CA ALA A 10 -0.23 -3.44 5.11
C ALA A 10 -1.73 -3.69 5.02
N ALA A 11 -2.37 -4.15 6.10
CA ALA A 11 -3.81 -4.33 6.16
C ALA A 11 -4.57 -3.00 6.01
N ALA A 12 -4.10 -1.94 6.68
CA ALA A 12 -4.69 -0.60 6.55
C ALA A 12 -4.52 -0.03 5.13
N ILE A 13 -3.36 -0.25 4.50
CA ILE A 13 -3.13 0.15 3.10
C ILE A 13 -4.04 -0.65 2.16
N ALA A 14 -4.18 -1.96 2.37
CA ALA A 14 -5.04 -2.83 1.56
C ALA A 14 -6.50 -2.36 1.58
N GLU A 15 -7.05 -2.07 2.76
CA GLU A 15 -8.38 -1.49 2.95
C GLU A 15 -8.57 -0.20 2.12
N ARG A 16 -7.57 0.68 2.17
CA ARG A 16 -7.63 2.00 1.51
C ARG A 16 -7.51 1.87 -0.02
N LEU A 17 -6.63 0.98 -0.49
CA LEU A 17 -6.50 0.62 -1.90
C LEU A 17 -7.77 -0.05 -2.43
N ARG A 18 -8.44 -0.90 -1.62
CA ARG A 18 -9.71 -1.51 -2.00
C ARG A 18 -10.81 -0.47 -2.20
N LYS A 19 -10.87 0.56 -1.34
CA LYS A 19 -11.90 1.60 -1.40
C LYS A 19 -11.65 2.65 -2.49
N HIS A 20 -10.40 3.06 -2.70
CA HIS A 20 -10.07 4.21 -3.54
C HIS A 20 -9.20 3.88 -4.75
N GLY A 21 -8.65 2.66 -4.87
CA GLY A 21 -7.72 2.26 -5.93
C GLY A 21 -6.31 2.86 -5.80
N ALA A 22 -6.12 3.85 -4.93
CA ALA A 22 -4.85 4.52 -4.70
C ALA A 22 -4.71 5.04 -3.26
N LEU A 23 -3.47 5.22 -2.84
CA LEU A 23 -3.05 5.79 -1.56
C LEU A 23 -1.86 6.72 -1.78
N ARG A 24 -1.81 7.84 -1.06
CA ARG A 24 -0.66 8.73 -0.99
C ARG A 24 -0.34 8.95 0.48
N GLN A 25 0.92 8.76 0.85
CA GLN A 25 1.37 8.88 2.22
C GLN A 25 2.72 9.61 2.27
N SER A 26 2.79 10.71 3.03
CA SER A 26 4.07 11.37 3.33
C SER A 26 4.93 10.53 4.27
N TYR A 27 6.24 10.67 4.14
CA TYR A 27 7.26 10.09 5.00
C TYR A 27 8.31 11.16 5.35
N SER A 28 8.85 11.09 6.56
CA SER A 28 9.85 12.06 7.04
C SER A 28 11.29 11.56 6.89
N ASP A 29 11.47 10.26 6.69
CA ASP A 29 12.78 9.60 6.69
C ASP A 29 12.77 8.36 5.77
N ALA A 30 13.97 7.87 5.46
CA ALA A 30 14.15 6.75 4.53
C ALA A 30 13.60 5.43 5.08
N GLU A 31 13.62 5.22 6.39
CA GLU A 31 13.10 4.00 7.03
C GLU A 31 11.57 3.93 6.89
N SER A 32 10.89 5.04 7.18
CA SER A 32 9.45 5.22 6.98
C SER A 32 9.06 4.99 5.52
N ARG A 33 9.84 5.51 4.56
CA ARG A 33 9.63 5.28 3.13
C ARG A 33 9.71 3.79 2.77
N ASP A 34 10.76 3.10 3.22
CA ASP A 34 10.98 1.69 2.90
C ASP A 34 9.95 0.78 3.60
N LEU A 35 9.49 1.16 4.80
CA LEU A 35 8.37 0.54 5.48
C LEU A 35 7.07 0.69 4.67
N LEU A 36 6.73 1.90 4.21
CA LEU A 36 5.54 2.16 3.38
C LEU A 36 5.57 1.39 2.06
N ARG A 37 6.72 1.36 1.38
CA ARG A 37 6.90 0.58 0.14
C ARG A 37 6.74 -0.92 0.36
N SER A 38 7.27 -1.44 1.47
CA SER A 38 7.18 -2.86 1.81
C SER A 38 5.77 -3.24 2.24
N ALA A 39 5.12 -2.41 3.06
CA ALA A 39 3.73 -2.58 3.47
C ALA A 39 2.77 -2.47 2.27
N GLY A 40 3.03 -1.56 1.32
CA GLY A 40 2.29 -1.46 0.07
C GLY A 40 2.35 -2.74 -0.76
N ARG A 41 3.55 -3.29 -0.98
CA ARG A 41 3.72 -4.57 -1.69
C ARG A 41 3.00 -5.73 -0.99
N LEU A 42 3.04 -5.75 0.34
CA LEU A 42 2.31 -6.74 1.12
C LEU A 42 0.79 -6.54 1.00
N ALA A 43 0.30 -5.30 1.00
CA ALA A 43 -1.10 -4.96 0.79
C ALA A 43 -1.61 -5.48 -0.57
N GLY A 44 -0.82 -5.34 -1.63
CA GLY A 44 -1.14 -5.94 -2.94
C GLY A 44 -1.30 -7.46 -2.87
N ARG A 45 -0.37 -8.15 -2.17
CA ARG A 45 -0.49 -9.60 -1.94
C ARG A 45 -1.74 -9.98 -1.15
N LEU A 46 -2.10 -9.21 -0.12
CA LEU A 46 -3.33 -9.42 0.67
C LEU A 46 -4.60 -9.25 -0.18
N LEU A 47 -4.58 -8.31 -1.11
CA LEU A 47 -5.68 -8.07 -2.04
C LEU A 47 -5.68 -9.01 -3.26
N GLY A 48 -4.63 -9.82 -3.45
CA GLY A 48 -4.47 -10.67 -4.64
C GLY A 48 -4.24 -9.87 -5.93
N VAL A 49 -3.81 -8.60 -5.84
CA VAL A 49 -3.60 -7.71 -6.99
C VAL A 49 -2.20 -7.09 -6.97
N SER A 50 -1.66 -6.85 -8.15
CA SER A 50 -0.41 -6.13 -8.29
C SER A 50 -0.62 -4.65 -7.93
N VAL A 51 0.34 -4.12 -7.15
CA VAL A 51 0.40 -2.71 -6.79
C VAL A 51 1.66 -2.11 -7.37
N ARG A 52 1.60 -0.83 -7.73
CA ARG A 52 2.75 -0.03 -8.12
C ARG A 52 2.96 1.05 -7.08
N THR A 53 4.23 1.24 -6.72
CA THR A 53 4.69 2.22 -5.76
C THR A 53 5.60 3.21 -6.45
N GLN A 54 5.39 4.49 -6.23
CA GLN A 54 6.21 5.57 -6.78
C GLN A 54 6.46 6.61 -5.70
N ASP A 55 7.69 7.12 -5.66
CA ASP A 55 7.99 8.23 -4.77
C ASP A 55 7.83 9.55 -5.52
N VAL A 56 7.17 10.50 -4.89
CA VAL A 56 6.98 11.86 -5.39
C VAL A 56 7.29 12.82 -4.25
N GLY A 57 8.48 13.44 -4.28
CA GLY A 57 8.98 14.23 -3.15
C GLY A 57 9.08 13.39 -1.88
N ASP A 58 8.51 13.89 -0.78
CA ASP A 58 8.40 13.24 0.52
C ASP A 58 7.23 12.23 0.60
N GLN A 59 6.63 11.82 -0.52
CA GLN A 59 5.46 10.96 -0.52
C GLN A 59 5.69 9.64 -1.25
N VAL A 60 5.15 8.55 -0.69
CA VAL A 60 4.95 7.28 -1.41
C VAL A 60 3.52 7.26 -1.94
N HIS A 61 3.40 7.14 -3.25
CA HIS A 61 2.15 6.94 -3.97
C HIS A 61 2.03 5.44 -4.28
N ILE A 62 0.95 4.83 -3.83
CA ILE A 62 0.67 3.40 -4.02
C ILE A 62 -0.64 3.30 -4.78
N TYR A 63 -0.64 2.59 -5.90
CA TYR A 63 -1.82 2.45 -6.75
C TYR A 63 -1.93 1.04 -7.28
N LEU A 64 -3.17 0.58 -7.48
CA LEU A 64 -3.44 -0.69 -8.11
C LEU A 64 -3.03 -0.61 -9.58
N THR A 65 -2.30 -1.61 -10.08
CA THR A 65 -1.98 -1.66 -11.52
C THR A 65 -3.17 -2.09 -12.36
N ASP A 66 -4.15 -2.76 -11.74
CA ASP A 66 -5.40 -3.15 -12.37
C ASP A 66 -6.57 -2.96 -11.39
N PRO A 67 -7.21 -1.77 -11.39
CA PRO A 67 -8.31 -1.49 -10.46
C PRO A 67 -9.60 -2.25 -10.80
N PHE A 68 -9.71 -2.84 -12.00
CA PHE A 68 -10.88 -3.59 -12.45
C PHE A 68 -10.88 -5.05 -11.97
N ARG A 69 -9.73 -5.55 -11.50
CA ARG A 69 -9.57 -6.92 -10.98
C ARG A 69 -9.97 -7.09 -9.51
N LEU A 70 -10.26 -6.02 -8.78
CA LEU A 70 -10.70 -6.16 -7.39
C LEU A 70 -12.09 -6.83 -7.36
N PRO A 71 -12.29 -7.86 -6.52
CA PRO A 71 -13.63 -8.40 -6.31
C PRO A 71 -14.50 -7.27 -5.79
N ARG A 72 -15.61 -6.99 -6.49
CA ARG A 72 -16.62 -6.06 -6.00
C ARG A 72 -17.00 -6.51 -4.58
N PRO A 73 -17.08 -5.61 -3.59
CA PRO A 73 -17.76 -5.96 -2.36
C PRO A 73 -19.18 -6.36 -2.74
N ASP A 74 -19.58 -7.56 -2.30
CA ASP A 74 -20.98 -8.02 -2.34
C ASP A 74 -21.86 -7.02 -1.57
#